data_AF-A4N792-F1
#
_entry.id   AF-A4N792-F1
#
_cell.length_a   1.000
_cell.length_b   1.000
_cell.length_c   1.000
_cell.angle_alpha   90.00
_cell.angle_beta   90.00
_cell.angle_gamma   90.00
#
_symmetry.space_group_name_H-M   'P 1'
#
loop_
_entity.id
_entity.type
_entity.pdbx_description
1 polymer ?
#
loop_
_entity_poly.entity_id
_entity_poly.type
_entity_poly.pdbx_seq_one_letter_code
_entity_poly.pdbx_strand_id
1 'polypeptide(L)'
;MFFGIDIYNMATQVIDVLPYIGLGYAGVKSRKNVSNLGKTIFDAINDTKGETVIGIHTNDNTDVATLSVDGKEIKSDKNIAKLLANKDIRENIKTLVSSPLEGNIKPAFKILAGNTIKTPHSFEDSREVLVKLEPEEIRTIQKMKINDPKERVETLETTIALLTVSFKGIKGWEMTYGNHSYPVEITDEDFIKRINENIASFKKGDLFTVTMNKTIKMLGYETKEHYTITKVKHHLAPEERRIISDNGKIN
;
A
#
# COMPACT_ATOMS: atom_id res chain seq x y z
N MET A 1 -24.99 23.31 -26.24
CA MET A 1 -23.70 23.61 -25.58
C MET A 1 -23.48 22.52 -24.55
N PHE A 2 -22.58 21.57 -24.84
CA PHE A 2 -22.32 20.44 -23.95
C PHE A 2 -21.11 20.76 -23.09
N PHE A 3 -21.28 20.68 -21.77
CA PHE A 3 -20.20 20.76 -20.80
C PHE A 3 -19.81 19.31 -20.46
N GLY A 4 -18.66 18.87 -20.96
CA GLY A 4 -18.09 17.56 -20.64
C GLY A 4 -16.91 17.76 -19.70
N ILE A 5 -16.87 17.01 -18.60
CA ILE A 5 -15.67 16.88 -17.78
C ILE A 5 -14.94 15.63 -18.28
N ASP A 6 -13.85 15.83 -19.01
CA ASP A 6 -12.89 14.75 -19.31
C ASP A 6 -12.00 14.54 -18.08
N ILE A 7 -12.10 13.36 -17.46
CA ILE A 7 -11.20 12.95 -16.38
C ILE A 7 -9.93 12.40 -17.03
N TYR A 8 -8.92 13.25 -17.18
CA TYR A 8 -7.57 12.82 -17.55
C TYR A 8 -6.89 12.18 -16.33
N ASN A 9 -6.78 10.85 -16.33
CA ASN A 9 -6.01 10.12 -15.31
C ASN A 9 -4.51 10.27 -15.59
N MET A 10 -3.96 11.45 -15.27
CA MET A 10 -2.53 11.74 -15.34
C MET A 10 -1.85 11.43 -14.00
N ALA A 11 -1.64 10.14 -13.72
CA ALA A 11 -0.46 9.60 -13.05
C ALA A 11 -0.69 8.14 -12.73
N THR A 12 0.30 7.30 -13.00
CA THR A 12 0.48 5.94 -12.43
C THR A 12 0.55 5.90 -10.89
N GLN A 13 0.18 6.99 -10.21
CA GLN A 13 0.26 7.17 -8.75
C GLN A 13 -1.09 7.51 -8.10
N VAL A 14 -2.18 7.69 -8.86
CA VAL A 14 -3.52 7.93 -8.29
C VAL A 14 -4.24 6.60 -8.15
N ILE A 15 -4.53 6.21 -6.90
CA ILE A 15 -5.36 5.05 -6.60
C ILE A 15 -6.82 5.48 -6.78
N ASP A 16 -7.55 4.82 -7.67
CA ASP A 16 -9.02 4.93 -7.65
C ASP A 16 -9.54 4.29 -6.37
N VAL A 17 -10.01 5.13 -5.45
CA VAL A 17 -10.44 4.70 -4.11
C VAL A 17 -11.87 4.17 -4.10
N LEU A 18 -12.68 4.45 -5.13
CA LEU A 18 -14.10 4.11 -5.14
C LEU A 18 -14.35 2.59 -5.00
N PRO A 19 -13.63 1.72 -5.73
CA PRO A 19 -13.79 0.27 -5.55
C PRO A 19 -13.47 -0.16 -4.12
N TYR A 20 -12.43 0.40 -3.52
CA TYR A 20 -12.01 0.01 -2.17
C TYR A 20 -12.97 0.44 -1.07
N ILE A 21 -13.80 1.46 -1.29
CA ILE A 21 -14.89 1.86 -0.38
C ILE A 21 -16.24 1.22 -0.75
N GLY A 22 -16.28 0.29 -1.71
CA GLY A 22 -17.48 -0.44 -2.09
C GLY A 22 -18.29 0.17 -3.25
N LEU A 23 -17.77 1.17 -3.95
CA LEU A 23 -18.43 1.84 -5.08
C LEU A 23 -17.82 1.39 -6.43
N GLY A 24 -18.63 1.01 -7.42
CA GLY A 24 -18.15 0.60 -8.74
C GLY A 24 -17.78 -0.89 -8.89
N TYR A 25 -18.13 -1.71 -7.91
CA TYR A 25 -17.81 -3.15 -7.81
C TYR A 25 -18.39 -4.05 -8.94
N ALA A 26 -19.20 -3.52 -9.87
CA ALA A 26 -19.76 -4.29 -10.98
C ALA A 26 -18.68 -4.80 -11.99
N GLY A 27 -17.48 -4.21 -12.02
CA GLY A 27 -16.40 -4.56 -12.96
C GLY A 27 -15.32 -5.54 -12.47
N VAL A 28 -15.29 -5.91 -11.18
CA VAL A 28 -14.15 -6.63 -10.55
C VAL A 28 -14.43 -8.13 -10.34
N LYS A 29 -15.43 -8.71 -11.02
CA LYS A 29 -15.66 -10.18 -11.00
C LYS A 29 -14.55 -11.02 -11.67
N SER A 30 -13.49 -10.39 -12.20
CA SER A 30 -12.44 -11.07 -12.99
C SER A 30 -11.07 -11.24 -12.30
N ARG A 31 -10.90 -10.94 -11.01
CA ARG A 31 -9.64 -11.29 -10.29
C ARG A 31 -9.88 -12.45 -9.31
N LYS A 32 -10.15 -13.63 -9.88
CA LYS A 32 -10.47 -14.88 -9.15
C LYS A 32 -9.31 -15.57 -8.41
N ASN A 33 -8.11 -15.00 -8.35
CA ASN A 33 -6.92 -15.72 -7.85
C ASN A 33 -6.34 -15.25 -6.51
N VAL A 34 -7.01 -14.33 -5.81
CA VAL A 34 -6.66 -14.02 -4.41
C VAL A 34 -7.92 -14.14 -3.58
N SER A 35 -7.88 -15.00 -2.56
CA SER A 35 -8.97 -15.27 -1.61
C SER A 35 -9.43 -14.06 -0.76
N ASN A 36 -9.04 -12.84 -1.12
CA ASN A 36 -9.29 -11.58 -0.39
C ASN A 36 -9.81 -10.42 -1.25
N LEU A 37 -10.14 -10.60 -2.54
CA LEU A 37 -10.58 -9.52 -3.46
C LEU A 37 -12.10 -9.30 -3.51
N GLY A 38 -12.77 -9.49 -2.37
CA GLY A 38 -14.15 -9.02 -2.12
C GLY A 38 -14.26 -8.16 -0.87
N LYS A 39 -13.12 -7.80 -0.27
CA LYS A 39 -13.04 -7.00 0.95
C LYS A 39 -12.91 -5.53 0.59
N THR A 40 -13.74 -4.70 1.22
CA THR A 40 -13.66 -3.25 1.23
C THR A 40 -12.70 -2.78 2.33
N ILE A 41 -12.44 -1.48 2.39
CA ILE A 41 -11.73 -0.88 3.52
C ILE A 41 -12.47 -1.09 4.85
N PHE A 42 -13.80 -1.23 4.83
CA PHE A 42 -14.58 -1.51 6.03
C PHE A 42 -14.28 -2.90 6.58
N ASP A 43 -14.19 -3.91 5.71
CA ASP A 43 -13.78 -5.27 6.08
C ASP A 43 -12.36 -5.27 6.67
N ALA A 44 -11.44 -4.51 6.05
CA ALA A 44 -10.08 -4.40 6.54
C ALA A 44 -9.99 -3.70 7.91
N ILE A 45 -10.80 -2.67 8.16
CA ILE A 45 -10.89 -2.03 9.49
C ILE A 45 -11.39 -3.03 10.55
N ASN A 46 -12.35 -3.88 10.19
CA ASN A 46 -12.84 -4.92 11.09
C ASN A 46 -11.80 -6.01 11.34
N ASP A 47 -11.10 -6.45 10.30
CA ASP A 47 -10.01 -7.43 10.40
C ASP A 47 -8.89 -6.94 11.34
N THR A 48 -8.56 -5.65 11.28
CA THR A 48 -7.58 -5.01 12.19
C THR A 48 -8.17 -4.58 13.53
N LYS A 49 -9.47 -4.77 13.76
CA LYS A 49 -10.19 -4.30 14.95
C LYS A 49 -10.01 -2.79 15.21
N GLY A 50 -9.82 -2.00 14.15
CA GLY A 50 -9.60 -0.56 14.25
C GLY A 50 -8.22 -0.14 14.78
N GLU A 51 -7.26 -1.06 14.85
CA GLU A 51 -5.88 -0.75 15.23
C GLU A 51 -5.09 -0.09 14.10
N THR A 52 -4.02 0.63 14.46
CA THR A 52 -3.15 1.31 13.49
C THR A 52 -2.14 0.35 12.89
N VAL A 53 -1.93 0.45 11.58
CA VAL A 53 -0.91 -0.30 10.84
C VAL A 53 0.48 0.25 11.18
N ILE A 54 1.33 -0.61 11.73
CA ILE A 54 2.72 -0.27 12.10
C ILE A 54 3.75 -0.79 11.08
N GLY A 55 3.36 -1.73 10.24
CA GLY A 55 4.20 -2.26 9.17
C GLY A 55 3.40 -2.70 7.96
N ILE A 56 3.99 -2.55 6.76
CA ILE A 56 3.41 -3.01 5.51
C ILE A 56 4.49 -3.70 4.69
N HIS A 57 4.30 -4.97 4.35
CA HIS A 57 5.16 -5.68 3.42
C HIS A 57 4.44 -5.83 2.07
N THR A 58 5.06 -5.36 0.99
CA THR A 58 4.52 -5.45 -0.38
C THR A 58 5.57 -5.96 -1.36
N ASN A 59 5.10 -6.62 -2.40
CA ASN A 59 5.91 -7.07 -3.52
C ASN A 59 5.27 -6.56 -4.82
N ASP A 60 6.07 -5.96 -5.71
CA ASP A 60 5.54 -5.37 -6.96
C ASP A 60 4.96 -6.40 -7.94
N ASN A 61 5.30 -7.68 -7.79
CA ASN A 61 4.75 -8.77 -8.59
C ASN A 61 3.40 -9.29 -8.06
N THR A 62 2.90 -8.74 -6.94
CA THR A 62 1.66 -9.22 -6.31
C THR A 62 0.77 -8.07 -5.85
N ASP A 63 -0.54 -8.23 -6.00
CA ASP A 63 -1.53 -7.28 -5.47
C ASP A 63 -1.77 -7.44 -3.95
N VAL A 64 -1.02 -8.32 -3.28
CA VAL A 64 -1.20 -8.64 -1.84
C VAL A 64 -0.15 -7.92 -1.00
N ALA A 65 -0.60 -7.31 0.09
CA ALA A 65 0.23 -6.77 1.15
C ALA A 65 0.02 -7.54 2.45
N THR A 66 1.08 -7.65 3.25
CA THR A 66 0.99 -8.16 4.63
C THR A 66 1.13 -6.98 5.58
N LEU A 67 0.09 -6.76 6.40
CA LEU A 67 -0.01 -5.71 7.39
C LEU A 67 0.45 -6.22 8.74
N SER A 68 1.35 -5.51 9.40
CA SER A 68 1.68 -5.73 10.81
C SER A 68 0.85 -4.78 11.66
N VAL A 69 0.00 -5.35 12.52
CA VAL A 69 -0.92 -4.62 13.40
C VAL A 69 -0.88 -5.27 14.78
N ASP A 70 -0.45 -4.52 15.80
CA ASP A 70 -0.38 -5.00 17.19
C ASP A 70 0.29 -6.40 17.34
N GLY A 71 1.43 -6.58 16.66
CA GLY A 71 2.19 -7.83 16.66
C GLY A 71 1.58 -8.99 15.85
N LYS A 72 0.49 -8.75 15.11
CA LYS A 72 -0.14 -9.75 14.22
C LYS A 72 0.06 -9.39 12.75
N GLU A 73 0.08 -10.41 11.91
CA GLU A 73 0.13 -10.28 10.46
C GLU A 73 -1.24 -10.54 9.83
N ILE A 74 -1.69 -9.60 8.99
CA ILE A 74 -2.97 -9.67 8.28
C ILE A 74 -2.70 -9.45 6.79
N LYS A 75 -3.21 -10.33 5.93
CA LYS A 75 -3.09 -10.18 4.47
C LYS A 75 -4.24 -9.36 3.90
N SER A 76 -3.95 -8.38 3.06
CA SER A 76 -4.93 -7.55 2.38
C SER A 76 -4.47 -7.15 0.98
N ASP A 77 -5.33 -6.50 0.21
CA ASP A 77 -4.95 -5.87 -1.06
C ASP A 77 -3.96 -4.71 -0.78
N LYS A 78 -2.97 -4.52 -1.67
CA LYS A 78 -1.91 -3.51 -1.53
C LYS A 78 -2.47 -2.08 -1.44
N ASN A 79 -3.54 -1.77 -2.16
CA ASN A 79 -4.17 -0.45 -2.11
C ASN A 79 -5.03 -0.29 -0.86
N ILE A 80 -5.76 -1.33 -0.43
CA ILE A 80 -6.46 -1.32 0.87
C ILE A 80 -5.47 -1.09 2.01
N ALA A 81 -4.32 -1.75 1.98
CA ALA A 81 -3.25 -1.58 2.96
C ALA A 81 -2.75 -0.13 3.04
N LYS A 82 -2.52 0.50 1.89
CA LYS A 82 -2.10 1.92 1.82
C LYS A 82 -3.19 2.86 2.36
N LEU A 83 -4.45 2.63 1.99
CA LEU A 83 -5.57 3.44 2.45
C LEU A 83 -5.79 3.30 3.96
N LEU A 84 -5.72 2.08 4.48
CA LEU A 84 -5.86 1.80 5.91
C LEU A 84 -4.74 2.41 6.75
N ALA A 85 -3.54 2.54 6.18
CA ALA A 85 -2.39 3.13 6.87
C ALA A 85 -2.40 4.67 6.84
N ASN A 86 -3.27 5.31 6.05
CA ASN A 86 -3.35 6.76 5.95
C ASN A 86 -4.33 7.32 7.01
N LYS A 87 -3.82 8.15 7.92
CA LYS A 87 -4.61 8.77 8.99
C LYS A 87 -5.83 9.55 8.47
N ASP A 88 -5.66 10.41 7.47
CA ASP A 88 -6.73 11.26 6.96
C ASP A 88 -7.87 10.42 6.35
N ILE A 89 -7.53 9.35 5.64
CA ILE A 89 -8.51 8.40 5.10
C ILE A 89 -9.29 7.74 6.24
N ARG A 90 -8.60 7.29 7.30
CA ARG A 90 -9.28 6.72 8.47
C ARG A 90 -10.21 7.75 9.12
N GLU A 91 -9.74 8.97 9.33
CA GLU A 91 -10.56 10.03 9.93
C GLU A 91 -11.82 10.33 9.11
N ASN A 92 -11.67 10.39 7.78
CA ASN A 92 -12.80 10.55 6.86
C ASN A 92 -13.78 9.37 6.92
N ILE A 93 -13.29 8.12 6.96
CA ILE A 93 -14.15 6.94 7.12
C ILE A 93 -14.89 6.96 8.45
N LYS A 94 -14.20 7.32 9.54
CA LYS A 94 -14.81 7.46 10.86
C LYS A 94 -15.96 8.46 10.81
N THR A 95 -15.71 9.62 10.21
CA THR A 95 -16.69 10.71 10.10
C THR A 95 -17.88 10.28 9.23
N LEU A 96 -17.60 9.67 8.07
CA LEU A 96 -18.62 9.18 7.13
C LEU A 96 -19.61 8.20 7.78
N VAL A 97 -19.12 7.29 8.63
CA VAL A 97 -19.95 6.28 9.28
C VAL A 97 -20.54 6.79 10.59
N SER A 98 -19.77 7.52 11.39
CA SER A 98 -20.16 7.87 12.77
C SER A 98 -21.13 9.05 12.84
N SER A 99 -20.87 10.12 12.08
CA SER A 99 -21.67 11.36 12.18
C SER A 99 -23.15 11.18 11.88
N PRO A 100 -23.57 10.40 10.85
CA PRO A 100 -24.99 10.19 10.57
C PRO A 100 -25.71 9.27 11.58
N LEU A 101 -24.96 8.53 12.39
CA LEU A 101 -25.47 7.47 13.28
C LEU A 101 -25.41 7.85 14.76
N GLU A 102 -24.99 9.07 15.08
CA GLU A 102 -24.89 9.56 16.45
C GLU A 102 -26.27 9.55 17.15
N GLY A 103 -26.30 9.05 18.38
CA GLY A 103 -27.54 8.92 19.18
C GLY A 103 -28.50 7.81 18.74
N ASN A 104 -28.18 7.04 17.67
CA ASN A 104 -29.02 5.95 17.22
C ASN A 104 -28.84 4.68 18.08
N ILE A 105 -29.94 4.14 18.61
CA ILE A 105 -29.93 2.94 19.48
C ILE A 105 -29.63 1.65 18.68
N LYS A 106 -29.96 1.61 17.39
CA LYS A 106 -29.73 0.48 16.48
C LYS A 106 -29.14 0.99 15.15
N PRO A 107 -27.87 1.43 15.15
CA PRO A 107 -27.26 2.03 13.99
C PRO A 107 -27.10 0.99 12.87
N ALA A 108 -27.39 1.41 11.64
CA ALA A 108 -27.17 0.61 10.44
C ALA A 108 -26.63 1.53 9.34
N PHE A 109 -25.55 1.11 8.68
CA PHE A 109 -24.95 1.83 7.57
C PHE A 109 -25.07 1.00 6.30
N LYS A 110 -25.51 1.63 5.20
CA LYS A 110 -25.62 0.97 3.89
C LYS A 110 -25.16 1.90 2.78
N ILE A 111 -24.42 1.35 1.82
CA ILE A 111 -24.15 1.98 0.53
C ILE A 111 -25.02 1.26 -0.51
N LEU A 112 -25.78 2.02 -1.29
CA LEU A 112 -26.74 1.52 -2.25
C LEU A 112 -26.33 1.93 -3.67
N ALA A 113 -26.58 1.07 -4.66
CA ALA A 113 -26.33 1.41 -6.06
C ALA A 113 -27.22 2.58 -6.52
N GLY A 114 -26.64 3.51 -7.29
CA GLY A 114 -27.32 4.73 -7.73
C GLY A 114 -28.33 4.56 -8.87
N ASN A 115 -28.45 3.35 -9.46
CA ASN A 115 -29.00 3.19 -10.80
C ASN A 115 -30.27 2.33 -10.89
N THR A 116 -31.23 2.54 -9.99
CA THR A 116 -32.61 2.06 -10.21
C THR A 116 -33.54 3.25 -10.34
N ILE A 117 -34.22 3.32 -11.49
CA ILE A 117 -35.38 4.18 -11.72
C ILE A 117 -36.38 3.88 -10.60
N LYS A 118 -36.64 4.86 -9.72
CA LYS A 118 -37.70 4.74 -8.72
C LYS A 118 -39.03 4.62 -9.46
N THR A 119 -39.60 3.43 -9.56
CA THR A 119 -41.00 3.31 -9.95
C THR A 119 -41.85 3.88 -8.81
N PRO A 120 -42.87 4.73 -9.06
CA PRO A 120 -43.63 5.45 -8.02
C PRO A 120 -44.36 4.59 -6.98
N HIS A 121 -44.31 3.25 -7.08
CA HIS A 121 -45.12 2.32 -6.29
C HIS A 121 -44.34 1.21 -5.56
N SER A 122 -43.01 1.25 -5.51
CA SER A 122 -42.22 0.30 -4.72
C SER A 122 -42.03 0.82 -3.28
N PHE A 123 -42.67 0.18 -2.30
CA PHE A 123 -42.50 0.47 -0.87
C PHE A 123 -41.20 -0.11 -0.29
N GLU A 124 -40.54 -1.02 -1.00
CA GLU A 124 -39.20 -1.52 -0.67
C GLU A 124 -38.14 -0.81 -1.50
N ASP A 125 -37.05 -0.43 -0.84
CA ASP A 125 -35.86 0.10 -1.49
C ASP A 125 -35.18 -1.01 -2.29
N SER A 126 -35.58 -1.17 -3.56
CA SER A 126 -35.11 -2.23 -4.46
C SER A 126 -33.68 -2.03 -4.97
N ARG A 127 -32.94 -1.06 -4.43
CA ARG A 127 -31.55 -0.80 -4.80
C ARG A 127 -30.65 -1.94 -4.31
N GLU A 128 -29.72 -2.35 -5.16
CA GLU A 128 -28.66 -3.26 -4.76
C GLU A 128 -27.86 -2.66 -3.60
N VAL A 129 -27.71 -3.45 -2.53
CA VAL A 129 -26.88 -3.09 -1.37
C VAL A 129 -25.44 -3.44 -1.70
N LEU A 130 -24.60 -2.42 -1.88
CA LEU A 130 -23.18 -2.56 -2.20
C LEU A 130 -22.32 -2.78 -0.95
N VAL A 131 -22.67 -2.10 0.15
CA VAL A 131 -22.04 -2.28 1.47
C VAL A 131 -23.13 -2.26 2.52
N LYS A 132 -22.99 -3.12 3.53
CA LYS A 132 -23.82 -3.12 4.73
C LYS A 132 -22.91 -3.32 5.93
N LEU A 133 -23.02 -2.45 6.94
CA LEU A 133 -22.31 -2.61 8.20
C LEU A 133 -23.30 -2.92 9.32
N GLU A 134 -22.98 -3.94 10.09
CA GLU A 134 -23.69 -4.34 11.29
C GLU A 134 -23.23 -3.51 12.51
N PRO A 135 -24.01 -3.49 13.62
CA PRO A 135 -23.70 -2.63 14.77
C PRO A 135 -22.30 -2.80 15.36
N GLU A 136 -21.75 -4.01 15.39
CA GLU A 136 -20.39 -4.26 15.90
C GLU A 136 -19.29 -3.69 15.00
N GLU A 137 -19.52 -3.70 13.69
CA GLU A 137 -18.60 -3.14 12.69
C GLU A 137 -18.61 -1.61 12.77
N ILE A 138 -19.80 -1.02 12.92
CA ILE A 138 -19.98 0.42 13.15
C ILE A 138 -19.26 0.83 14.44
N ARG A 139 -19.43 0.06 15.53
CA ARG A 139 -18.72 0.30 16.80
C ARG A 139 -17.20 0.22 16.64
N THR A 140 -16.71 -0.72 15.84
CA THR A 140 -15.29 -0.86 15.54
C THR A 140 -14.76 0.40 14.83
N ILE A 141 -15.46 0.88 13.80
CA ILE A 141 -15.10 2.11 13.08
C ILE A 141 -15.17 3.35 14.00
N GLN A 142 -16.20 3.45 14.84
CA GLN A 142 -16.33 4.55 15.81
C GLN A 142 -15.16 4.58 16.82
N LYS A 143 -14.69 3.41 17.24
CA LYS A 143 -13.59 3.26 18.22
C LYS A 143 -12.21 3.16 17.61
N MET A 144 -12.09 3.13 16.27
CA MET A 144 -10.80 2.95 15.64
C MET A 144 -9.83 4.09 15.99
N LYS A 145 -8.55 3.73 16.11
CA LYS A 145 -7.46 4.68 16.37
C LYS A 145 -7.25 5.54 15.13
N ILE A 146 -6.99 6.84 15.30
CA ILE A 146 -6.71 7.75 14.16
C ILE A 146 -5.23 8.17 14.16
N ASN A 147 -4.49 7.76 15.19
CA ASN A 147 -3.12 8.18 15.42
C ASN A 147 -2.20 7.50 14.39
N ASP A 148 -1.30 8.27 13.80
CA ASP A 148 -0.15 7.71 13.09
C ASP A 148 0.80 7.06 14.10
N PRO A 149 1.42 5.93 13.76
CA PRO A 149 2.46 5.37 14.60
C PRO A 149 3.67 6.32 14.56
N LYS A 150 4.42 6.39 15.67
CA LYS A 150 5.65 7.21 15.73
C LYS A 150 6.64 6.82 14.63
N GLU A 151 6.63 5.53 14.28
CA GLU A 151 7.44 4.95 13.24
C GLU A 151 6.62 3.88 12.52
N ARG A 152 6.62 3.92 11.18
CA ARG A 152 6.06 2.89 10.30
C ARG A 152 7.16 2.37 9.40
N VAL A 153 7.21 1.06 9.21
CA VAL A 153 8.17 0.43 8.29
C VAL A 153 7.42 -0.22 7.13
N GLU A 154 7.77 0.18 5.92
CA GLU A 154 7.25 -0.42 4.69
C GLU A 154 8.37 -1.25 4.05
N THR A 155 8.22 -2.57 4.05
CA THR A 155 9.13 -3.46 3.34
C THR A 155 8.64 -3.68 1.92
N LEU A 156 9.50 -3.41 0.95
CA LEU A 156 9.21 -3.38 -0.48
C LEU A 156 10.14 -4.37 -1.19
N GLU A 157 9.56 -5.28 -1.97
CA GLU A 157 10.30 -6.03 -2.98
C GLU A 157 10.08 -5.37 -4.34
N THR A 158 11.12 -4.70 -4.84
CA THR A 158 11.03 -3.79 -6.00
C THR A 158 12.30 -3.84 -6.85
N THR A 159 12.22 -3.26 -8.05
CA THR A 159 13.39 -2.92 -8.88
C THR A 159 13.81 -1.47 -8.64
N ILE A 160 15.11 -1.22 -8.55
CA ILE A 160 15.73 0.10 -8.40
C ILE A 160 16.94 0.23 -9.33
N ALA A 161 17.40 1.45 -9.59
CA ALA A 161 18.70 1.69 -10.21
C ALA A 161 19.66 2.30 -9.17
N LEU A 162 20.90 1.82 -9.07
CA LEU A 162 21.92 2.48 -8.25
C LEU A 162 22.63 3.57 -9.06
N LEU A 163 22.69 4.78 -8.51
CA LEU A 163 23.29 5.96 -9.15
C LEU A 163 24.73 6.23 -8.71
N THR A 164 25.02 5.95 -7.44
CA THR A 164 26.34 6.15 -6.86
C THR A 164 26.83 4.87 -6.18
N VAL A 165 28.14 4.68 -6.18
CA VAL A 165 28.82 3.61 -5.44
C VAL A 165 29.47 4.23 -4.21
N SER A 166 29.26 3.63 -3.05
CA SER A 166 30.04 4.00 -1.85
C SER A 166 31.03 2.90 -1.48
N PHE A 167 32.31 3.22 -1.57
CA PHE A 167 33.41 2.36 -1.10
C PHE A 167 33.61 2.45 0.42
N LYS A 168 32.82 3.27 1.12
CA LYS A 168 33.00 3.60 2.54
C LYS A 168 31.99 2.89 3.47
N GLY A 169 31.24 1.91 2.96
CA GLY A 169 30.33 1.07 3.75
C GLY A 169 28.86 1.37 3.51
N ILE A 170 28.05 1.34 4.58
CA ILE A 170 26.58 1.33 4.52
C ILE A 170 25.93 2.62 3.98
N LYS A 171 26.64 3.75 3.98
CA LYS A 171 26.13 5.09 3.64
C LYS A 171 26.78 5.66 2.38
N GLY A 172 26.13 6.67 1.79
CA GLY A 172 26.64 7.39 0.61
C GLY A 172 26.15 6.82 -0.72
N TRP A 173 25.21 5.88 -0.67
CA TRP A 173 24.54 5.34 -1.83
C TRP A 173 23.35 6.22 -2.22
N GLU A 174 23.08 6.28 -3.51
CA GLU A 174 21.92 6.95 -4.08
C GLU A 174 21.26 5.97 -5.04
N MET A 175 19.93 5.88 -4.98
CA MET A 175 19.14 5.05 -5.89
C MET A 175 18.11 5.90 -6.62
N THR A 176 17.74 5.46 -7.82
CA THR A 176 16.49 5.86 -8.45
C THR A 176 15.41 4.84 -8.11
N TYR A 177 14.30 5.32 -7.55
CA TYR A 177 13.11 4.54 -7.28
C TYR A 177 11.88 5.30 -7.80
N GLY A 178 11.12 4.65 -8.70
CA GLY A 178 10.13 5.35 -9.52
C GLY A 178 10.80 6.41 -10.40
N ASN A 179 10.36 7.67 -10.29
CA ASN A 179 10.87 8.80 -11.08
C ASN A 179 11.80 9.72 -10.28
N HIS A 180 12.22 9.33 -9.08
CA HIS A 180 12.95 10.20 -8.16
C HIS A 180 14.22 9.51 -7.67
N SER A 181 15.20 10.33 -7.30
CA SER A 181 16.43 9.88 -6.65
C SER A 181 16.37 10.06 -5.15
N TYR A 182 16.84 9.07 -4.41
CA TYR A 182 16.86 9.08 -2.95
C TYR A 182 18.23 8.66 -2.42
N PRO A 183 18.73 9.32 -1.36
CA PRO A 183 19.81 8.74 -0.57
C PRO A 183 19.31 7.43 0.06
N VAL A 184 20.14 6.41 0.03
CA VAL A 184 19.81 5.08 0.54
C VAL A 184 20.97 4.51 1.33
N GLU A 185 20.66 3.71 2.34
CA GLU A 185 21.64 2.88 3.02
C GLU A 185 21.56 1.45 2.49
N ILE A 186 22.70 0.78 2.35
CA ILE A 186 22.75 -0.64 2.01
C ILE A 186 23.31 -1.36 3.23
N THR A 187 22.58 -2.35 3.74
CA THR A 187 23.02 -3.18 4.87
C THR A 187 23.28 -4.63 4.46
N ASP A 188 23.19 -4.93 3.16
CA ASP A 188 23.54 -6.24 2.61
C ASP A 188 25.07 -6.39 2.58
N GLU A 189 25.61 -6.97 3.65
CA GLU A 189 27.06 -7.14 3.85
C GLU A 189 27.70 -7.95 2.71
N ASP A 190 27.01 -8.97 2.20
CA ASP A 190 27.49 -9.80 1.08
C ASP A 190 27.69 -8.97 -0.18
N PHE A 191 26.73 -8.09 -0.48
CA PHE A 191 26.79 -7.20 -1.63
C PHE A 191 27.92 -6.18 -1.48
N ILE A 192 28.03 -5.53 -0.31
CA ILE A 192 29.07 -4.54 -0.03
C ILE A 192 30.46 -5.15 -0.15
N LYS A 193 30.66 -6.36 0.39
CA LYS A 193 31.94 -7.07 0.32
C LYS A 193 32.37 -7.31 -1.14
N ARG A 194 31.45 -7.73 -2.02
CA ARG A 194 31.73 -7.97 -3.45
C ARG A 194 32.13 -6.73 -4.23
N ILE A 195 31.46 -5.61 -3.96
CA ILE A 195 31.81 -4.32 -4.56
C ILE A 195 33.22 -3.90 -4.13
N ASN A 196 33.55 -4.04 -2.84
CA ASN A 196 34.85 -3.66 -2.30
C ASN A 196 36.00 -4.58 -2.74
N GLU A 197 35.73 -5.86 -2.98
CA GLU A 197 36.71 -6.82 -3.49
C GLU A 197 37.00 -6.65 -5.00
N ASN A 198 36.42 -5.64 -5.65
CA ASN A 198 36.55 -5.37 -7.10
C ASN A 198 36.07 -6.56 -7.98
N ILE A 199 35.27 -7.45 -7.41
CA ILE A 199 34.67 -8.62 -8.08
C ILE A 199 33.50 -8.18 -8.97
N ALA A 200 33.02 -6.94 -8.79
CA ALA A 200 31.78 -6.45 -9.33
C ALA A 200 31.92 -5.01 -9.84
N SER A 201 31.83 -4.82 -11.16
CA SER A 201 31.61 -3.49 -11.75
C SER A 201 30.15 -3.39 -12.19
N PHE A 202 29.42 -2.41 -11.67
CA PHE A 202 28.12 -2.03 -12.24
C PHE A 202 28.22 -0.63 -12.83
N LYS A 203 27.48 -0.42 -13.91
CA LYS A 203 27.37 0.88 -14.57
C LYS A 203 26.26 1.67 -13.91
N LYS A 204 26.45 2.99 -13.84
CA LYS A 204 25.38 3.89 -13.40
C LYS A 204 24.11 3.62 -14.20
N GLY A 205 23.01 3.38 -13.50
CA GLY A 205 21.72 3.05 -14.13
C GLY A 205 21.46 1.57 -14.36
N ASP A 206 22.40 0.68 -14.02
CA ASP A 206 22.10 -0.76 -13.96
C ASP A 206 20.97 -1.01 -12.95
N LEU A 207 20.06 -1.92 -13.30
CA LEU A 207 18.86 -2.23 -12.52
C LEU A 207 19.11 -3.40 -11.58
N PHE A 208 18.54 -3.32 -10.38
CA PHE A 208 18.64 -4.34 -9.35
C PHE A 208 17.26 -4.63 -8.76
N THR A 209 16.94 -5.90 -8.58
CA THR A 209 15.81 -6.28 -7.73
C THR A 209 16.29 -6.39 -6.29
N VAL A 210 15.59 -5.73 -5.38
CA VAL A 210 16.01 -5.61 -3.97
C VAL A 210 14.84 -5.87 -3.03
N THR A 211 15.18 -6.25 -1.79
CA THR A 211 14.32 -6.02 -0.63
C THR A 211 14.81 -4.75 0.05
N MET A 212 13.89 -3.80 0.25
CA MET A 212 14.16 -2.50 0.82
C MET A 212 13.14 -2.15 1.89
N ASN A 213 13.57 -1.50 2.96
CA ASN A 213 12.70 -0.88 3.94
C ASN A 213 12.62 0.63 3.68
N LYS A 214 11.40 1.15 3.60
CA LYS A 214 11.07 2.56 3.71
C LYS A 214 10.56 2.82 5.13
N THR A 215 11.37 3.48 5.94
CA THR A 215 11.01 3.86 7.31
C THR A 215 10.46 5.27 7.33
N ILE A 216 9.24 5.42 7.81
CA ILE A 216 8.53 6.69 7.91
C ILE A 216 8.47 7.05 9.40
N LYS A 217 9.12 8.14 9.79
CA LYS A 217 9.13 8.65 11.17
C LYS A 217 8.35 9.95 11.27
N MET A 218 7.43 9.99 12.22
CA MET A 218 6.66 11.19 12.56
C MET A 218 7.42 11.99 13.61
N LEU A 219 7.90 13.18 13.24
CA LEU A 219 8.54 14.14 14.14
C LEU A 219 7.65 15.38 14.29
N GLY A 220 6.68 15.30 15.21
CA GLY A 220 5.68 16.37 15.37
C GLY A 220 4.78 16.45 14.14
N TYR A 221 4.87 17.56 13.39
CA TYR A 221 4.13 17.76 12.14
C TYR A 221 4.92 17.36 10.89
N GLU A 222 6.22 17.09 11.01
CA GLU A 222 7.06 16.69 9.89
C GLU A 222 7.14 15.18 9.78
N THR A 223 7.16 14.70 8.53
CA THR A 223 7.41 13.29 8.21
C THR A 223 8.79 13.17 7.58
N LYS A 224 9.63 12.28 8.12
CA LYS A 224 10.92 11.93 7.51
C LYS A 224 10.90 10.51 6.99
N GLU A 225 11.32 10.35 5.74
CA GLU A 225 11.47 9.06 5.08
C GLU A 225 12.94 8.66 5.02
N HIS A 226 13.23 7.41 5.36
CA HIS A 226 14.56 6.82 5.23
C HIS A 226 14.47 5.51 4.44
N TYR A 227 15.41 5.29 3.55
CA TYR A 227 15.46 4.10 2.70
C TYR A 227 16.67 3.24 3.05
N THR A 228 16.43 1.96 3.26
CA THR A 228 17.48 0.96 3.54
C THR A 228 17.28 -0.28 2.70
N ILE A 229 18.22 -0.58 1.81
CA ILE A 229 18.27 -1.84 1.07
C ILE A 229 18.84 -2.90 2.01
N THR A 230 18.00 -3.86 2.38
CA THR A 230 18.37 -4.95 3.28
C THR A 230 18.92 -6.16 2.53
N LYS A 231 18.50 -6.35 1.28
CA LYS A 231 19.04 -7.40 0.41
C LYS A 231 19.02 -7.00 -1.05
N VAL A 232 20.12 -7.23 -1.77
CA VAL A 232 20.18 -7.17 -3.23
C VAL A 232 19.99 -8.58 -3.77
N LYS A 233 18.91 -8.81 -4.54
CA LYS A 233 18.52 -10.16 -5.00
C LYS A 233 19.12 -10.51 -6.36
N HIS A 234 19.02 -9.61 -7.33
CA HIS A 234 19.49 -9.84 -8.70
C HIS A 234 20.04 -8.56 -9.31
N HIS A 235 21.07 -8.71 -10.13
CA HIS A 235 21.59 -7.65 -11.00
C HIS A 235 21.05 -7.88 -12.42
N LEU A 236 20.17 -7.00 -12.88
CA LEU A 236 19.53 -7.09 -14.19
C LEU A 236 20.45 -6.51 -15.27
N ALA A 237 21.56 -7.20 -15.51
CA ALA A 237 22.54 -6.89 -16.54
C ALA A 237 22.79 -8.10 -17.46
N PRO A 238 23.44 -7.94 -18.62
CA PRO A 238 23.97 -9.06 -19.39
C PRO A 238 24.87 -9.96 -18.53
N GLU A 239 24.86 -11.27 -18.80
CA GLU A 239 25.47 -12.31 -17.95
C GLU A 239 26.94 -12.03 -17.60
N GLU A 240 27.71 -11.56 -18.60
CA GLU A 240 29.12 -11.15 -18.48
C GLU A 240 29.40 -10.02 -17.47
N ARG A 241 28.36 -9.27 -17.06
CA ARG A 241 28.44 -8.18 -16.07
C ARG A 241 27.59 -8.43 -14.82
N ARG A 242 26.90 -9.58 -14.72
CA ARG A 242 26.02 -9.85 -13.57
C ARG A 242 26.85 -10.04 -12.32
N ILE A 243 26.44 -9.36 -11.26
CA ILE A 243 27.06 -9.45 -9.93
C ILE A 243 26.36 -10.53 -9.10
N ILE A 244 25.07 -10.76 -9.39
CA ILE A 244 24.22 -11.75 -8.73
C ILE A 244 23.40 -12.45 -9.81
N SER A 245 23.40 -13.79 -9.82
CA SER A 245 22.69 -14.60 -10.82
C SER A 245 21.18 -14.65 -10.57
N ASP A 246 20.42 -15.13 -11.56
CA ASP A 246 18.94 -15.22 -11.53
C ASP A 246 18.41 -16.17 -10.45
N ASN A 247 19.27 -17.02 -9.87
CA ASN A 247 18.91 -17.92 -8.77
C ASN A 247 19.14 -17.30 -7.38
N GLY A 248 19.49 -16.01 -7.30
CA GLY A 248 19.92 -15.34 -6.06
C GLY A 248 21.24 -15.92 -5.53
N LYS A 249 21.87 -16.79 -6.33
CA LYS A 249 23.16 -17.38 -6.06
C LYS A 249 24.25 -16.56 -6.68
N ILE A 250 25.31 -16.51 -5.93
CA ILE A 250 26.58 -15.89 -6.24
C ILE A 250 27.21 -16.62 -7.46
N ASN A 251 27.62 -15.86 -8.47
CA ASN A 251 28.65 -16.29 -9.42
C ASN A 251 30.04 -15.90 -8.85
#